data_AF-A0A223PQ02-F1
#
_entry.id   AF-A0A223PQ02-F1
#
_cell.length_a   1.000
_cell.length_b   1.000
_cell.length_c   1.000
_cell.angle_alpha   90.00
_cell.angle_beta   90.00
_cell.angle_gamma   90.00
#
_symmetry.space_group_name_H-M   'P 1'
#
loop_
_entity.id
_entity.type
_entity.pdbx_description
1 polymer ?
#
loop_
_entity_poly.entity_id
_entity_poly.type
_entity_poly.pdbx_seq_one_letter_code
_entity_poly.pdbx_strand_id
1 'polypeptide(L)'
;EFLEQPTITKMGIVVVCLGFLYNIGMTLLKGRKTTVSMVMMTGLIGLAVFFLFSFYDPGNLARDKFYWWWVVHLWVEGVWELIMGSMLAFVLIKVTGVDREVVEKWLYVIIAMALITGIIGTGHHFFWIGAPEVWLWVGSIFSALEPLPFLAMVMFAFTMVKRRRRQHPNRAATLWAKGTTVTAFFSA
;
A
#
# COMPACT_ATOMS: atom_id res chain seq x y z
N GLU A 1 21.34 -3.74 -1.28
CA GLU A 1 20.58 -4.71 -0.48
C GLU A 1 19.15 -4.82 -1.04
N PHE A 2 18.33 -5.82 -0.73
CA PHE A 2 16.91 -6.01 -1.12
C PHE A 2 16.56 -6.42 -2.57
N LEU A 3 17.47 -6.36 -3.55
CA LEU A 3 17.24 -6.77 -4.95
C LEU A 3 18.30 -7.74 -5.51
N GLU A 4 18.92 -8.53 -4.64
CA GLU A 4 20.04 -9.44 -4.92
C GLU A 4 19.63 -10.72 -5.63
N GLN A 5 18.32 -11.01 -5.68
CA GLN A 5 17.82 -12.22 -6.30
C GLN A 5 18.23 -12.29 -7.78
N PRO A 6 18.61 -13.49 -8.28
CA PRO A 6 18.94 -13.66 -9.69
C PRO A 6 17.84 -13.20 -10.64
N THR A 7 18.20 -12.76 -11.84
CA THR A 7 17.24 -12.27 -12.86
C THR A 7 16.12 -13.27 -13.14
N ILE A 8 16.41 -14.57 -13.15
CA ILE A 8 15.40 -15.60 -13.34
C ILE A 8 14.34 -15.60 -12.22
N THR A 9 14.74 -15.33 -10.98
CA THR A 9 13.83 -15.19 -9.84
C THR A 9 12.99 -13.92 -9.97
N LYS A 10 13.59 -12.81 -10.41
CA LYS A 10 12.84 -11.57 -10.72
C LYS A 10 11.76 -11.83 -11.77
N MET A 11 12.08 -12.55 -12.84
CA MET A 11 11.10 -12.93 -13.87
C MET A 11 9.97 -13.80 -13.30
N GLY A 12 10.31 -14.76 -12.41
CA GLY A 12 9.32 -15.56 -11.70
C GLY A 12 8.34 -14.72 -10.87
N ILE A 13 8.84 -13.70 -10.16
CA ILE A 13 8.00 -12.76 -9.40
C ILE A 13 7.03 -12.03 -10.34
N VAL A 14 7.51 -11.52 -11.48
CA VAL A 14 6.64 -10.85 -12.48
C VAL A 14 5.52 -11.78 -12.95
N VAL A 15 5.84 -13.02 -13.29
CA VAL A 15 4.84 -14.02 -13.72
C VAL A 15 3.77 -14.23 -12.64
N VAL A 16 4.17 -14.35 -11.37
CA VAL A 16 3.25 -14.50 -10.25
C VAL A 16 2.37 -13.26 -10.08
N CYS A 17 2.95 -12.06 -10.07
CA CYS A 17 2.20 -10.80 -9.98
C CYS A 17 1.16 -10.66 -11.10
N LEU A 18 1.55 -10.98 -12.34
CA LEU A 18 0.63 -10.97 -13.49
C LEU A 18 -0.46 -12.05 -13.36
N GLY A 19 -0.14 -13.23 -12.85
CA GLY A 19 -1.11 -14.28 -12.56
C GLY A 19 -2.16 -13.84 -11.54
N PHE A 20 -1.75 -13.20 -10.44
CA PHE A 20 -2.67 -12.61 -9.46
C PHE A 20 -3.53 -11.52 -10.08
N LEU A 21 -2.91 -10.60 -10.81
CA LEU A 21 -3.60 -9.51 -11.48
C LEU A 21 -4.68 -10.01 -12.45
N TYR A 22 -4.34 -11.04 -13.25
CA TYR A 22 -5.28 -11.70 -14.15
C TYR A 22 -6.43 -12.37 -13.38
N ASN A 23 -6.12 -13.24 -12.41
CA ASN A 23 -7.14 -14.01 -11.69
C ASN A 23 -8.14 -13.12 -10.94
N ILE A 24 -7.63 -12.13 -10.20
CA ILE A 24 -8.46 -11.19 -9.44
C ILE A 24 -9.18 -10.24 -10.39
N GLY A 25 -8.51 -9.76 -11.45
CA GLY A 25 -9.09 -8.89 -12.47
C GLY A 25 -10.28 -9.54 -13.18
N MET A 26 -10.15 -10.79 -13.63
CA MET A 26 -11.24 -11.52 -14.28
C MET A 26 -12.44 -11.73 -13.34
N THR A 27 -12.18 -11.92 -12.04
CA THR A 27 -13.24 -12.00 -11.02
C THR A 27 -13.93 -10.64 -10.84
N LEU A 28 -13.17 -9.55 -10.77
CA LEU A 28 -13.71 -8.20 -10.66
C LEU A 28 -14.57 -7.81 -11.88
N LEU A 29 -14.14 -8.18 -13.08
CA LEU A 29 -14.86 -7.86 -14.32
C LEU A 29 -16.26 -8.45 -14.31
N LYS A 30 -16.42 -9.66 -13.76
CA LYS A 30 -17.72 -10.32 -13.57
C LYS A 30 -18.54 -9.75 -12.39
N GLY A 31 -17.88 -9.07 -11.45
CA GLY A 31 -18.49 -8.55 -10.22
C GLY A 31 -18.84 -7.06 -10.25
N ARG A 32 -19.34 -6.55 -9.11
CA ARG A 32 -19.56 -5.12 -8.90
C ARG A 32 -18.24 -4.42 -8.66
N LYS A 33 -17.99 -3.33 -9.39
CA LYS A 33 -16.84 -2.46 -9.15
C LYS A 33 -17.17 -1.49 -8.01
N THR A 34 -16.39 -1.58 -6.95
CA THR A 34 -16.58 -0.87 -5.69
C THR A 34 -15.28 -0.21 -5.28
N THR A 35 -15.29 0.77 -4.37
CA THR A 35 -14.05 1.45 -3.96
C THR A 35 -13.01 0.46 -3.44
N VAL A 36 -13.42 -0.47 -2.58
CA VAL A 36 -12.51 -1.51 -2.06
C VAL A 36 -11.88 -2.32 -3.19
N SER A 37 -12.69 -2.74 -4.16
CA SER A 37 -12.21 -3.61 -5.23
C SER A 37 -11.36 -2.86 -6.25
N MET A 38 -11.65 -1.57 -6.48
CA MET A 38 -10.84 -0.71 -7.35
C MET A 38 -9.49 -0.40 -6.70
N VAL A 39 -9.45 -0.08 -5.41
CA VAL A 39 -8.19 0.12 -4.66
C VAL A 39 -7.34 -1.15 -4.67
N MET A 40 -7.95 -2.33 -4.46
CA MET A 40 -7.25 -3.62 -4.58
C MET A 40 -6.63 -3.79 -5.97
N MET A 41 -7.36 -3.50 -7.05
CA MET A 41 -6.79 -3.59 -8.39
C MET A 41 -5.69 -2.58 -8.65
N THR A 42 -5.83 -1.33 -8.19
CA THR A 42 -4.75 -0.34 -8.29
C THR A 42 -3.49 -0.83 -7.59
N GLY A 43 -3.62 -1.41 -6.39
CA GLY A 43 -2.52 -2.06 -5.69
C GLY A 43 -1.90 -3.20 -6.50
N LEU A 44 -2.69 -4.14 -7.04
CA LEU A 44 -2.16 -5.26 -7.84
C LEU A 44 -1.50 -4.81 -9.15
N ILE A 45 -2.02 -3.75 -9.78
CA ILE A 45 -1.39 -3.14 -10.96
C ILE A 45 -0.05 -2.52 -10.55
N GLY A 46 -0.02 -1.76 -9.46
CA GLY A 46 1.22 -1.22 -8.89
C GLY A 46 2.22 -2.33 -8.55
N LEU A 47 1.74 -3.46 -8.03
CA LEU A 47 2.57 -4.62 -7.70
C LEU A 47 3.24 -5.20 -8.95
N ALA A 48 2.55 -5.23 -10.09
CA ALA A 48 3.16 -5.66 -11.34
C ALA A 48 4.11 -4.61 -11.93
N VAL A 49 3.71 -3.32 -11.91
CA VAL A 49 4.42 -2.24 -12.59
C VAL A 49 5.68 -1.80 -11.85
N PHE A 50 5.59 -1.49 -10.57
CA PHE A 50 6.74 -0.93 -9.85
C PHE A 50 7.86 -1.97 -9.63
N PHE A 51 7.54 -3.27 -9.63
CA PHE A 51 8.58 -4.31 -9.59
C PHE A 51 9.47 -4.31 -10.83
N LEU A 52 9.01 -3.80 -11.97
CA LEU A 52 9.80 -3.77 -13.20
C LEU A 52 11.06 -2.89 -13.08
N PHE A 53 11.06 -1.92 -12.16
CA PHE A 53 12.27 -1.14 -11.86
C PHE A 53 13.41 -2.01 -11.31
N SER A 54 13.14 -3.20 -10.79
CA SER A 54 14.17 -4.14 -10.32
C SER A 54 15.06 -4.73 -11.42
N PHE A 55 14.68 -4.56 -12.69
CA PHE A 55 15.48 -4.95 -13.86
C PHE A 55 16.35 -3.80 -14.39
N TYR A 56 16.15 -2.57 -13.91
CA TYR A 56 16.94 -1.43 -14.34
C TYR A 56 18.26 -1.38 -13.56
N ASP A 57 19.38 -1.57 -14.25
CA ASP A 57 20.73 -1.62 -13.67
C ASP A 57 21.63 -0.55 -14.34
N PRO A 58 21.52 0.72 -13.93
CA PRO A 58 22.35 1.79 -14.49
C PRO A 58 23.75 1.77 -13.85
N GLY A 59 24.79 1.99 -14.66
CA GLY A 59 26.17 2.08 -14.15
C GLY A 59 26.46 3.27 -13.21
N ASN A 60 25.54 4.24 -13.11
CA ASN A 60 25.67 5.36 -12.17
C ASN A 60 24.94 5.03 -10.86
N LEU A 61 25.68 5.02 -9.75
CA LEU A 61 25.16 4.64 -8.43
C LEU A 61 24.01 5.52 -7.93
N ALA A 62 24.07 6.84 -8.17
CA ALA A 62 22.99 7.75 -7.78
C ALA A 62 21.69 7.41 -8.51
N ARG A 63 21.79 7.13 -9.81
CA ARG A 63 20.66 6.71 -10.65
C ARG A 63 20.15 5.33 -10.27
N ASP A 64 21.04 4.39 -9.97
CA ASP A 64 20.67 3.07 -9.46
C ASP A 64 19.82 3.22 -8.20
N LYS A 65 20.34 3.93 -7.19
CA LYS A 65 19.64 4.13 -5.92
C LYS A 65 18.33 4.88 -6.08
N PHE A 66 18.26 5.84 -6.99
CA PHE A 66 17.02 6.56 -7.28
C PHE A 66 15.88 5.61 -7.69
N TYR A 67 16.09 4.73 -8.67
CA TYR A 67 15.07 3.78 -9.12
C TYR A 67 14.93 2.57 -8.21
N TRP A 68 15.97 2.22 -7.47
CA TRP A 68 15.92 1.19 -6.44
C TRP A 68 14.86 1.51 -5.37
N TRP A 69 14.73 2.78 -4.96
CA TRP A 69 13.68 3.22 -4.04
C TRP A 69 12.27 3.17 -4.63
N TRP A 70 12.10 3.11 -5.95
CA TRP A 70 10.79 2.84 -6.54
C TRP A 70 10.32 1.42 -6.28
N VAL A 71 11.25 0.49 -6.04
CA VAL A 71 10.91 -0.85 -5.57
C VAL A 71 10.84 -0.87 -4.05
N VAL A 72 11.88 -0.41 -3.35
CA VAL A 72 11.94 -0.60 -1.90
C VAL A 72 10.99 0.29 -1.11
N HIS A 73 10.77 1.53 -1.54
CA HIS A 73 9.77 2.40 -0.90
C HIS A 73 8.43 2.23 -1.60
N LEU A 74 8.32 2.57 -2.89
CA LEU A 74 6.98 2.61 -3.52
C LEU A 74 6.34 1.24 -3.73
N TRP A 75 7.09 0.21 -4.12
CA TRP A 75 6.53 -1.12 -4.31
C TRP A 75 6.33 -1.89 -3.00
N VAL A 76 7.22 -1.76 -2.00
CA VAL A 76 7.04 -2.45 -0.71
C VAL A 76 6.08 -1.68 0.20
N GLU A 77 6.23 -0.37 0.35
CA GLU A 77 5.44 0.42 1.28
C GLU A 77 4.14 0.89 0.61
N GLY A 78 4.26 1.72 -0.44
CA GLY A 78 3.10 2.34 -1.08
C GLY A 78 2.11 1.31 -1.63
N VAL A 79 2.56 0.41 -2.51
CA VAL A 79 1.67 -0.58 -3.15
C VAL A 79 1.04 -1.55 -2.15
N TRP A 80 1.79 -2.06 -1.18
CA TRP A 80 1.21 -2.98 -0.20
C TRP A 80 0.26 -2.28 0.75
N GLU A 81 0.44 -0.98 1.02
CA GLU A 81 -0.54 -0.21 1.78
C GLU A 81 -1.91 -0.16 1.08
N LEU A 82 -1.94 -0.02 -0.26
CA LEU A 82 -3.21 -0.08 -1.02
C LEU A 82 -3.88 -1.46 -0.88
N ILE A 83 -3.09 -2.52 -1.05
CA ILE A 83 -3.59 -3.91 -0.93
C ILE A 83 -4.11 -4.15 0.48
N MET A 84 -3.32 -3.82 1.51
CA MET A 84 -3.68 -3.97 2.92
C MET A 84 -4.89 -3.13 3.31
N GLY A 85 -4.95 -1.86 2.88
CA GLY A 85 -6.08 -0.97 3.12
C GLY A 85 -7.38 -1.53 2.55
N SER A 86 -7.33 -2.06 1.33
CA SER A 86 -8.50 -2.71 0.70
C SER A 86 -8.92 -4.00 1.43
N MET A 87 -7.97 -4.85 1.84
CA MET A 87 -8.25 -6.05 2.63
C MET A 87 -8.85 -5.70 3.99
N LEU A 88 -8.29 -4.71 4.68
CA LEU A 88 -8.78 -4.21 5.96
C LEU A 88 -10.20 -3.68 5.83
N ALA A 89 -10.48 -2.85 4.83
CA ALA A 89 -11.81 -2.33 4.57
C ALA A 89 -12.83 -3.46 4.29
N PHE A 90 -12.45 -4.45 3.48
CA PHE A 90 -13.27 -5.63 3.24
C PHE A 90 -13.57 -6.39 4.54
N VAL A 91 -12.54 -6.68 5.34
CA VAL A 91 -12.69 -7.37 6.63
C VAL A 91 -13.61 -6.59 7.53
N LEU A 92 -13.44 -5.27 7.66
CA LEU A 92 -14.28 -4.42 8.51
C LEU A 92 -15.73 -4.39 8.05
N ILE A 93 -16.02 -4.25 6.75
CA ILE A 93 -17.39 -4.36 6.19
C ILE A 93 -18.01 -5.69 6.62
N LYS A 94 -17.26 -6.79 6.49
CA LYS A 94 -17.76 -8.10 6.87
C LYS A 94 -17.93 -8.21 8.37
N VAL A 95 -16.91 -8.06 9.20
CA VAL A 95 -17.01 -8.41 10.62
C VAL A 95 -17.87 -7.44 11.46
N THR A 96 -17.98 -6.18 11.05
CA THR A 96 -18.69 -5.16 11.84
C THR A 96 -20.15 -4.97 11.42
N GLY A 97 -20.47 -5.20 10.14
CA GLY A 97 -21.79 -4.88 9.57
C GLY A 97 -22.07 -3.37 9.49
N VAL A 98 -21.04 -2.52 9.57
CA VAL A 98 -21.16 -1.09 9.26
C VAL A 98 -21.44 -0.90 7.78
N ASP A 99 -22.24 0.12 7.45
CA ASP A 99 -22.60 0.43 6.07
C ASP A 99 -21.36 0.64 5.20
N ARG A 100 -21.37 0.00 4.04
CA ARG A 100 -20.25 0.01 3.10
C ARG A 100 -19.84 1.42 2.70
N GLU A 101 -20.80 2.32 2.51
CA GLU A 101 -20.55 3.71 2.15
C GLU A 101 -19.64 4.42 3.15
N VAL A 102 -19.84 4.18 4.45
CA VAL A 102 -19.00 4.78 5.51
C VAL A 102 -17.58 4.24 5.40
N VAL A 103 -17.44 2.91 5.28
CA VAL A 103 -16.12 2.27 5.16
C VAL A 103 -15.38 2.73 3.91
N GLU A 104 -16.06 2.83 2.78
CA GLU A 104 -15.45 3.25 1.51
C GLU A 104 -15.03 4.72 1.52
N LYS A 105 -15.77 5.61 2.19
CA LYS A 105 -15.36 7.00 2.39
C LYS A 105 -14.08 7.10 3.23
N TRP A 106 -13.98 6.32 4.31
CA TRP A 106 -12.75 6.22 5.10
C TRP A 106 -11.58 5.71 4.26
N LEU A 107 -11.77 4.61 3.53
CA LEU A 107 -10.75 4.03 2.67
C LEU A 107 -10.27 5.05 1.63
N TYR A 108 -11.18 5.78 0.99
CA TYR A 108 -10.83 6.77 -0.03
C TYR A 108 -9.91 7.87 0.51
N VAL A 109 -10.22 8.41 1.69
CA VAL A 109 -9.40 9.46 2.33
C VAL A 109 -8.03 8.91 2.74
N ILE A 110 -7.99 7.72 3.34
CA ILE A 110 -6.73 7.08 3.76
C ILE A 110 -5.81 6.85 2.56
N ILE A 111 -6.33 6.25 1.49
CA ILE A 111 -5.54 5.95 0.28
C ILE A 111 -5.09 7.22 -0.42
N ALA A 112 -5.91 8.26 -0.46
CA ALA A 112 -5.50 9.54 -1.03
C ALA A 112 -4.34 10.16 -0.25
N MET A 113 -4.40 10.16 1.09
CA MET A 113 -3.30 10.63 1.93
C MET A 113 -2.05 9.79 1.71
N ALA A 114 -2.16 8.46 1.82
CA ALA A 114 -1.07 7.52 1.61
C ALA A 114 -0.35 7.72 0.27
N LEU A 115 -1.09 7.85 -0.83
CA LEU A 115 -0.51 8.09 -2.15
C LEU A 115 0.17 9.45 -2.26
N ILE A 116 -0.44 10.51 -1.74
CA ILE A 116 0.13 11.86 -1.81
C ILE A 116 1.41 11.93 -0.97
N THR A 117 1.38 11.42 0.26
CA THR A 117 2.53 11.48 1.16
C THR A 117 3.60 10.50 0.75
N GLY A 118 3.29 9.22 0.49
CA GLY A 118 4.30 8.20 0.16
C GLY A 118 4.95 8.39 -1.21
N ILE A 119 4.20 8.74 -2.27
CA ILE A 119 4.81 8.93 -3.61
C ILE A 119 5.82 10.07 -3.59
N ILE A 120 5.48 11.18 -2.95
CA ILE A 120 6.34 12.36 -2.91
C ILE A 120 7.40 12.22 -1.81
N GLY A 121 7.03 11.60 -0.69
CA GLY A 121 7.85 11.38 0.49
C GLY A 121 8.95 10.33 0.29
N THR A 122 8.86 9.48 -0.74
CA THR A 122 10.00 8.71 -1.27
C THR A 122 11.25 9.58 -1.45
N GLY A 123 11.06 10.88 -1.70
CA GLY A 123 12.09 11.91 -1.72
C GLY A 123 13.06 11.92 -0.53
N HIS A 124 12.63 11.48 0.65
CA HIS A 124 13.49 11.43 1.84
C HIS A 124 14.67 10.47 1.71
N HIS A 125 14.59 9.53 0.78
CA HIS A 125 15.67 8.61 0.45
C HIS A 125 16.68 9.18 -0.54
N PHE A 126 16.37 10.34 -1.13
CA PHE A 126 17.21 10.99 -2.13
C PHE A 126 18.17 12.03 -1.56
N PHE A 127 18.06 12.35 -0.26
CA PHE A 127 18.80 13.43 0.39
C PHE A 127 20.32 13.38 0.15
N TRP A 128 20.90 12.18 0.17
CA TRP A 128 22.35 12.01 0.20
C TRP A 128 22.89 11.06 -0.89
N ILE A 129 22.08 10.81 -1.93
CA ILE A 129 22.48 9.95 -3.06
C ILE A 129 22.96 10.74 -4.27
N GLY A 130 23.04 12.07 -4.19
CA GLY A 130 23.41 12.94 -5.32
C GLY A 130 22.24 13.36 -6.22
N ALA A 131 21.00 13.28 -5.72
CA ALA A 131 19.83 13.82 -6.41
C ALA A 131 19.75 15.36 -6.25
N PRO A 132 18.96 16.07 -7.08
CA PRO A 132 18.80 17.52 -6.97
C PRO A 132 18.28 17.98 -5.60
N GLU A 133 18.76 19.12 -5.11
CA GLU A 133 18.49 19.65 -3.76
C GLU A 133 17.00 19.90 -3.46
N VAL A 134 16.14 20.01 -4.48
CA VAL A 134 14.69 20.13 -4.32
C VAL A 134 14.13 19.00 -3.44
N TRP A 135 14.73 17.81 -3.49
CA TRP A 135 14.29 16.68 -2.70
C TRP A 135 14.53 16.85 -1.21
N LEU A 136 15.50 17.65 -0.77
CA LEU A 136 15.68 17.94 0.66
C LEU A 136 14.43 18.58 1.25
N TRP A 137 13.81 19.50 0.52
CA TRP A 137 12.59 20.18 0.98
C TRP A 137 11.34 19.33 0.75
N VAL A 138 11.18 18.82 -0.47
CA VAL A 138 9.99 18.05 -0.87
C VAL A 138 9.91 16.74 -0.09
N GLY A 139 11.00 15.98 -0.04
CA GLY A 139 11.07 14.72 0.71
C GLY A 139 10.78 14.94 2.19
N SER A 140 11.39 15.95 2.81
CA SER A 140 11.17 16.24 4.24
C SER A 140 9.71 16.56 4.57
N ILE A 141 9.06 17.39 3.75
CA ILE A 141 7.67 17.80 4.00
C ILE A 141 6.73 16.61 3.88
N PHE A 142 6.82 15.84 2.78
CA PHE A 142 5.85 14.78 2.52
C PHE A 142 6.11 13.53 3.35
N SER A 143 7.37 13.19 3.64
CA SER A 143 7.67 12.07 4.54
C SER A 143 7.26 12.36 5.99
N ALA A 144 7.33 13.62 6.43
CA ALA A 144 6.82 14.00 7.76
C ALA A 144 5.30 13.84 7.89
N LEU A 145 4.57 13.78 6.76
CA LEU A 145 3.12 13.56 6.72
C LEU A 145 2.75 12.08 6.58
N GLU A 146 3.68 11.19 6.22
CA GLU A 146 3.41 9.75 6.07
C GLU A 146 2.85 9.05 7.32
N PRO A 147 3.14 9.47 8.57
CA PRO A 147 2.48 8.88 9.74
C PRO A 147 0.95 9.13 9.81
N LEU A 148 0.43 10.13 9.09
CA LEU A 148 -0.99 10.49 9.13
C LEU A 148 -1.94 9.41 8.58
N PRO A 149 -1.74 8.82 7.38
CA PRO A 149 -2.55 7.71 6.90
C PRO A 149 -2.53 6.51 7.85
N PHE A 150 -1.39 6.16 8.44
CA PHE A 150 -1.32 5.06 9.41
C PHE A 150 -2.11 5.35 10.70
N LEU A 151 -2.02 6.57 11.24
CA LEU A 151 -2.85 6.98 12.36
C LEU A 151 -4.34 6.93 12.00
N ALA A 152 -4.69 7.38 10.79
CA ALA A 152 -6.05 7.31 10.28
C ALA A 152 -6.55 5.86 10.14
N MET A 153 -5.69 4.90 9.76
CA MET A 153 -6.02 3.47 9.73
C MET A 153 -6.34 2.93 11.13
N VAL A 154 -5.59 3.32 12.16
CA VAL A 154 -5.89 2.96 13.55
C VAL A 154 -7.26 3.50 13.95
N MET A 155 -7.50 4.80 13.73
CA MET A 155 -8.79 5.41 14.05
C MET A 155 -9.94 4.75 13.29
N PHE A 156 -9.72 4.43 12.02
CA PHE A 156 -10.68 3.75 11.15
C PHE A 156 -11.06 2.37 11.70
N ALA A 157 -10.09 1.50 11.97
CA ALA A 157 -10.34 0.14 12.46
C ALA A 157 -11.08 0.14 13.80
N PHE A 158 -10.62 0.96 14.75
CA PHE A 158 -11.26 1.04 16.07
C PHE A 158 -12.65 1.66 16.00
N THR A 159 -12.86 2.68 15.16
CA THR A 159 -14.18 3.30 14.96
C THR A 159 -15.17 2.33 14.34
N MET A 160 -14.77 1.57 13.31
CA MET A 160 -15.65 0.57 12.69
C MET A 160 -16.01 -0.55 13.66
N VAL A 161 -15.05 -1.03 14.45
CA VAL A 161 -15.31 -2.06 15.46
C VAL A 161 -16.20 -1.53 16.59
N LYS A 162 -16.02 -0.27 17.03
CA LYS A 162 -16.88 0.37 18.04
C LYS A 162 -18.32 0.55 17.55
N ARG A 163 -18.50 0.89 16.27
CA ARG A 163 -19.81 1.10 15.62
C ARG A 163 -20.43 -0.18 15.05
N ARG A 164 -19.90 -1.36 15.40
CA ARG A 164 -20.39 -2.64 14.86
C ARG A 164 -21.88 -2.82 15.13
N ARG A 165 -22.61 -3.24 14.09
CA ARG A 165 -24.04 -3.60 14.16
C ARG A 165 -24.27 -5.10 14.35
N ARG A 166 -23.22 -5.90 14.18
CA ARG A 166 -23.25 -7.35 14.41
C ARG A 166 -22.02 -7.83 15.15
N GLN A 167 -22.16 -8.93 15.89
CA GLN A 167 -21.03 -9.67 16.43
C GLN A 167 -20.72 -10.84 15.50
N HIS A 168 -19.58 -10.78 14.83
CA HIS A 168 -19.10 -11.85 13.97
C HIS A 168 -18.41 -12.95 14.80
N PRO A 169 -18.66 -14.25 14.54
CA PRO A 169 -18.06 -15.33 15.33
C PRO A 169 -16.53 -15.39 15.19
N ASN A 170 -15.98 -14.95 14.04
CA ASN A 170 -14.53 -14.88 13.84
C ASN A 170 -13.91 -13.68 14.58
N ARG A 171 -13.60 -13.89 15.87
CA ARG A 171 -12.92 -12.90 16.72
C ARG A 171 -11.48 -12.64 16.28
N ALA A 172 -10.80 -13.65 15.73
CA ALA A 172 -9.43 -13.52 15.24
C ALA A 172 -9.34 -12.47 14.11
N ALA A 173 -10.28 -12.46 13.17
CA ALA A 173 -10.32 -11.45 12.11
C ALA A 173 -10.51 -10.02 12.66
N THR A 174 -11.32 -9.85 13.71
CA THR A 174 -11.50 -8.54 14.36
C THR A 174 -10.25 -8.12 15.14
N LEU A 175 -9.58 -9.07 15.78
CA LEU A 175 -8.32 -8.81 16.49
C LEU A 175 -7.21 -8.44 15.52
N TRP A 176 -7.06 -9.19 14.42
CA TRP A 176 -6.13 -8.91 13.34
C TRP A 176 -6.38 -7.52 12.75
N ALA A 177 -7.64 -7.18 12.43
CA ALA A 177 -7.98 -5.88 11.85
C ALA A 177 -7.58 -4.69 12.72
N LYS A 178 -7.65 -4.81 14.05
CA LYS A 178 -7.17 -3.76 14.98
C LYS A 178 -5.67 -3.83 15.20
N GLY A 179 -5.13 -5.04 15.38
CA GLY A 179 -3.72 -5.25 15.68
C GLY A 179 -2.83 -4.80 14.53
N THR A 180 -3.17 -5.17 13.29
CA THR A 180 -2.39 -4.81 12.11
C THR A 180 -2.26 -3.31 11.93
N THR A 181 -3.30 -2.51 12.22
CA THR A 181 -3.23 -1.05 12.12
C THR A 181 -2.36 -0.44 13.20
N VAL A 182 -2.39 -1.00 14.42
CA VAL A 182 -1.56 -0.52 15.53
C VAL A 182 -0.09 -0.84 15.26
N THR A 183 0.21 -2.06 14.82
CA THR A 183 1.58 -2.44 14.44
C THR A 183 2.07 -1.55 13.32
N ALA A 184 1.30 -1.38 12.24
CA ALA A 184 1.68 -0.52 11.13
C ALA A 184 2.00 0.91 11.56
N PHE A 185 1.20 1.52 12.44
CA PHE A 185 1.45 2.89 12.91
C PHE A 185 2.71 3.06 13.75
N PHE A 186 3.06 2.06 14.57
CA PHE A 186 4.25 2.15 15.43
C PHE A 186 5.53 1.61 14.77
N SER A 187 5.40 0.85 13.69
CA SER A 187 6.53 0.30 12.95
C SER A 187 6.92 1.08 11.70
N ALA A 188 5.99 1.90 11.18
CA ALA A 188 6.25 2.82 10.06
C ALA A 188 7.12 3.99 10.50
#